data_AF-A0A179T5U6-F1
#
_entry.id   AF-A0A179T5U6-F1
#
_cell.length_a   1.000
_cell.length_b   1.000
_cell.length_c   1.000
_cell.angle_alpha   90.00
_cell.angle_beta   90.00
_cell.angle_gamma   90.00
#
_symmetry.space_group_name_H-M   'P 1'
#
loop_
_entity.id
_entity.type
_entity.pdbx_description
1 polymer ?
#
loop_
_entity_poly.entity_id
_entity_poly.type
_entity_poly.pdbx_seq_one_letter_code
_entity_poly.pdbx_strand_id
1 'polypeptide(L)' 'MDVSLRETITIYHPSYGGFTTSCVELIQHVANHGTYHRGNLTAMLRQLGHQGKPTDYVSYLFEIKG' A
#
# COMPACT_ATOMS: atom_id res chain seq x y z
N MET A 1 16.81 7.22 -18.16
CA MET A 1 16.85 7.75 -16.78
C MET A 1 16.87 6.54 -15.87
N ASP A 2 17.98 6.31 -15.19
CA ASP A 2 18.04 5.36 -14.08
C ASP A 2 17.48 6.11 -12.87
N VAL A 3 16.24 5.80 -12.46
CA VAL A 3 15.62 6.41 -11.28
C VAL A 3 15.90 5.49 -10.10
N SER A 4 16.83 5.89 -9.24
CA SER A 4 17.06 5.20 -7.99
C SER A 4 15.84 5.34 -7.09
N LEU A 5 15.35 4.22 -6.53
CA LEU A 5 14.21 4.23 -5.59
C LEU A 5 14.43 5.10 -4.35
N ARG A 6 15.70 5.40 -4.04
CA ARG A 6 16.12 6.19 -2.87
C ARG A 6 16.42 7.64 -3.19
N GLU A 7 16.48 8.02 -4.46
CA GLU A 7 16.58 9.42 -4.82
C GLU A 7 15.32 10.17 -4.39
N THR A 8 15.51 11.37 -3.89
CA THR A 8 14.43 12.21 -3.38
C THR A 8 13.92 13.13 -4.48
N ILE A 9 12.60 13.32 -4.47
CA ILE A 9 11.86 14.26 -5.30
C ILE A 9 11.08 15.19 -4.37
N THR A 10 10.88 16.44 -4.80
CA THR A 10 9.98 17.36 -4.11
C THR A 10 8.67 17.43 -4.86
N ILE A 11 7.58 17.07 -4.20
CA ILE A 11 6.21 17.19 -4.70
C ILE A 11 5.52 18.38 -4.02
N TYR A 12 4.63 19.06 -4.73
CA TYR A 12 3.87 20.18 -4.18
C TYR A 12 2.39 19.83 -4.13
N HIS A 13 1.82 19.86 -2.92
CA HIS A 13 0.40 19.70 -2.70
C HIS A 13 -0.30 21.07 -2.59
N PRO A 14 -1.43 21.30 -3.28
CA PRO A 14 -2.13 22.58 -3.24
C PRO A 14 -2.49 23.08 -1.82
N SER A 15 -2.75 22.16 -0.89
CA SER A 15 -3.13 22.49 0.49
C SER A 15 -2.04 22.28 1.54
N TYR A 16 -0.94 21.60 1.22
CA TYR A 16 0.10 21.23 2.20
C TYR A 16 1.50 21.74 1.84
N GLY A 17 1.65 22.42 0.69
CA GLY A 17 2.92 22.95 0.24
C GLY A 17 3.88 21.88 -0.28
N GLY A 18 5.17 22.19 -0.28
CA GLY A 18 6.23 21.30 -0.78
C GLY A 18 6.56 20.20 0.23
N PHE A 19 6.70 18.97 -0.26
CA PHE A 19 7.09 17.80 0.50
C PHE A 19 8.18 17.04 -0.26
N THR A 20 9.30 16.78 0.42
CA THR A 20 10.41 16.02 -0.16
C THR A 20 10.34 14.57 0.31
N THR A 21 10.37 13.64 -0.62
CA THR A 21 10.26 12.20 -0.37
C THR A 21 10.92 11.39 -1.47
N SER A 22 11.17 10.12 -1.22
CA SER A 22 11.70 9.17 -2.20
C SER A 22 10.60 8.29 -2.80
N CYS A 23 10.89 7.68 -3.96
CA CYS A 23 9.96 6.73 -4.56
C CYS A 23 9.67 5.53 -3.63
N VAL A 24 10.66 5.06 -2.86
CA VAL A 24 10.46 3.96 -1.90
C VAL A 24 9.47 4.32 -0.79
N GLU A 25 9.52 5.54 -0.26
CA GLU A 25 8.58 6.02 0.76
C GLU A 25 7.15 6.13 0.19
N LEU A 26 7.00 6.63 -1.03
CA LEU A 26 5.71 6.73 -1.70
C LEU A 26 5.11 5.34 -1.99
N ILE A 27 5.91 4.39 -2.46
CA ILE A 27 5.47 3.01 -2.68
C ILE A 27 5.02 2.38 -1.35
N GLN A 28 5.78 2.58 -0.28
CA GLN A 28 5.41 2.11 1.06
C GLN A 28 4.09 2.74 1.54
N HIS A 29 3.90 4.05 1.33
CA HIS A 29 2.67 4.74 1.66
C HIS A 29 1.47 4.13 0.92
N VAL A 30 1.57 3.95 -0.40
CA VAL A 30 0.49 3.35 -1.21
C VAL A 30 0.17 1.93 -0.75
N ALA A 31 1.19 1.11 -0.47
CA ALA A 31 1.00 -0.25 0.04
C ALA A 31 0.26 -0.24 1.39
N ASN A 32 0.69 0.60 2.32
CA ASN A 32 0.08 0.74 3.65
C ASN A 32 -1.37 1.25 3.55
N HIS A 33 -1.61 2.28 2.74
CA HIS A 33 -2.94 2.84 2.50
C HIS A 33 -3.89 1.80 1.90
N GLY A 34 -3.41 0.99 0.93
CA GLY A 34 -4.17 -0.13 0.39
C GLY A 34 -4.53 -1.18 1.45
N THR A 35 -3.58 -1.55 2.32
CA THR A 35 -3.83 -2.48 3.43
C THR A 35 -4.84 -1.94 4.44
N TYR A 36 -4.79 -0.64 4.75
CA TYR A 36 -5.78 0.02 5.62
C TYR A 36 -7.21 -0.13 5.08
N HIS A 37 -7.45 0.20 3.80
CA HIS A 37 -8.78 0.08 3.20
C HIS A 37 -9.25 -1.38 3.12
N ARG A 38 -8.37 -2.32 2.79
CA ARG A 38 -8.71 -3.75 2.80
C ARG A 38 -9.04 -4.27 4.20
N GLY A 39 -8.38 -3.76 5.24
CA GLY A 39 -8.71 -4.02 6.64
C GLY A 39 -10.14 -3.60 6.98
N ASN A 40 -10.55 -2.40 6.55
CA ASN A 40 -11.92 -1.91 6.74
C ASN A 40 -12.95 -2.79 6.01
N LEU A 41 -12.68 -3.19 4.76
CA LEU A 41 -13.54 -4.12 4.02
C LEU A 41 -13.63 -5.48 4.72
N THR A 42 -12.51 -6.01 5.23
CA THR A 42 -12.48 -7.28 5.96
C THR A 42 -13.30 -7.21 7.25
N ALA A 43 -13.27 -6.08 7.96
CA ALA A 43 -14.12 -5.87 9.13
C ALA A 43 -15.61 -5.87 8.75
N MET A 44 -15.99 -5.20 7.66
CA MET A 44 -17.37 -5.21 7.17
C MET A 44 -17.83 -6.60 6.72
N LEU A 45 -16.97 -7.37 6.01
CA LEU A 45 -17.26 -8.76 5.65
C LEU A 45 -17.55 -9.60 6.90
N ARG A 46 -16.75 -9.45 7.96
CA ARG A 46 -16.95 -10.16 9.23
C ARG A 46 -18.26 -9.79 9.91
N GLN A 47 -18.63 -8.51 9.91
CA GLN A 47 -19.93 -8.06 10.43
C GLN A 47 -21.12 -8.69 9.70
N LEU A 48 -20.96 -8.98 8.40
CA LEU A 48 -21.96 -9.65 7.57
C LEU A 48 -21.89 -11.19 7.67
N GLY A 49 -21.03 -11.75 8.52
CA GLY A 49 -20.87 -13.20 8.67
C GLY A 49 -19.97 -13.87 7.61
N HIS A 50 -19.26 -13.08 6.79
CA HIS A 50 -18.33 -13.58 5.79
C HIS A 50 -16.86 -13.51 6.27
N GLN A 51 -16.04 -14.45 5.83
CA GLN A 51 -14.60 -14.40 6.08
C GLN A 51 -13.91 -13.45 5.10
N GLY A 52 -12.91 -12.71 5.59
CA GLY A 52 -11.98 -11.99 4.73
C GLY A 52 -11.08 -12.94 3.93
N LYS A 53 -10.49 -12.43 2.85
CA LYS A 53 -9.49 -13.17 2.06
C LYS A 53 -8.08 -12.68 2.40
N PRO A 54 -7.09 -13.58 2.52
CA PRO A 54 -5.69 -13.17 2.64
C PRO A 54 -5.28 -12.44 1.36
N THR A 55 -4.60 -11.31 1.50
CA THR A 55 -4.11 -10.50 0.37
C THR A 55 -2.62 -10.18 0.49
N ASP A 56 -1.95 -10.79 1.46
CA ASP A 56 -0.52 -10.65 1.68
C ASP A 56 0.26 -11.29 0.54
N TYR A 57 1.38 -10.66 0.17
CA TYR A 57 2.22 -11.17 -0.92
C TYR A 57 2.74 -12.59 -0.62
N VAL A 58 3.04 -12.90 0.64
CA VAL A 58 3.46 -14.26 1.05
C VAL A 58 2.33 -15.28 0.81
N SER A 59 1.08 -14.92 1.08
CA SER A 59 -0.07 -15.79 0.78
C SER A 59 -0.21 -16.05 -0.71
N TYR A 60 -0.03 -15.01 -1.54
CA TYR A 60 0.03 -15.17 -3.00
C TYR A 60 1.17 -16.10 -3.44
N LEU A 61 2.38 -15.93 -2.87
CA LEU A 61 3.52 -16.79 -3.20
C LEU A 61 3.27 -18.26 -2.84
N PHE A 62 2.61 -18.53 -1.70
CA PHE A 62 2.19 -19.88 -1.35
C PHE A 62 1.17 -20.46 -2.34
N GLU A 63 0.24 -19.64 -2.84
CA GLU A 63 -0.76 -20.07 -3.81
C GLU A 63 -0.17 -20.41 -5.19
N ILE A 64 0.85 -19.66 -5.63
CA ILE A 64 1.44 -19.86 -6.96
C ILE A 64 2.67 -20.77 -6.99
N LYS A 65 3.32 -21.01 -5.84
CA LYS A 65 4.54 -21.83 -5.74
C LYS A 65 4.38 -23.09 -4.89
N GLY A 66 3.33 -23.19 -4.08
CA GLY A 66 2.96 -24.40 -3.35
C GLY A 66 2.16 -25.34 -4.25
#